data_AF-A0AAW8BPC1-F1
#
_entry.id   AF-A0AAW8BPC1-F1
#
_cell.length_a   1.000
_cell.length_b   1.000
_cell.length_c   1.000
_cell.angle_alpha   90.00
_cell.angle_beta   90.00
_cell.angle_gamma   90.00
#
_symmetry.space_group_name_H-M   'P 1'
#
loop_
_entity.id
_entity.type
_entity.pdbx_description
1 polymer ?
#
loop_
_entity_poly.entity_id
_entity_poly.type
_entity_poly.pdbx_seq_one_letter_code
_entity_poly.pdbx_strand_id
1 'polypeptide(L)'
;MLAAFGFETLGVVVGDMYFVDPSPMTGQETPERGVRLELRLVDRADPQGSIYAGIPITFTRPVWRVDLFGSTESPPGTLDRAHHHPRFDGWEPGRRHFVPELSADPVSWLAGQLADPAAVLERAGVDASDVTEADLTGLAATAPEIVATVKRMLDGVREGQLAPSPPEPVAAARTGWL
;
A
#
# COMPACT_ATOMS: atom_id res chain seq x y z
N MET A 1 8.97 -1.68 -8.78
CA MET A 1 7.92 -0.92 -9.49
C MET A 1 7.18 -0.02 -8.51
N LEU A 2 6.78 1.17 -8.95
CA LEU A 2 5.91 2.08 -8.20
C LEU A 2 4.79 2.54 -9.12
N ALA A 3 3.56 2.56 -8.61
CA ALA A 3 2.43 3.23 -9.22
C ALA A 3 1.81 4.19 -8.20
N ALA A 4 1.28 5.32 -8.68
CA ALA A 4 0.62 6.30 -7.84
C ALA A 4 -0.63 6.83 -8.53
N PHE A 5 -1.70 6.98 -7.77
CA PHE A 5 -2.98 7.56 -8.18
C PHE A 5 -3.23 8.77 -7.29
N GLY A 6 -3.29 9.97 -7.88
CA GLY A 6 -3.52 11.21 -7.16
C GLY A 6 -4.92 11.74 -7.41
N PHE A 7 -5.55 12.25 -6.36
CA PHE A 7 -6.82 12.98 -6.39
C PHE A 7 -6.55 14.44 -6.01
N GLU A 8 -7.47 15.13 -5.32
CA GLU A 8 -7.28 16.51 -4.89
C GLU A 8 -6.37 16.59 -3.66
N THR A 9 -6.74 15.91 -2.57
CA THR A 9 -5.97 15.90 -1.31
C THR A 9 -5.60 14.49 -0.86
N LEU A 10 -6.08 13.47 -1.58
CA LEU A 10 -5.86 12.06 -1.29
C LEU A 10 -5.05 11.40 -2.41
N GLY A 11 -4.35 10.32 -2.08
CA GLY A 11 -3.60 9.56 -3.05
C GLY A 11 -3.31 8.14 -2.62
N VAL A 12 -3.18 7.25 -3.59
CA VAL A 12 -2.82 5.85 -3.39
C VAL A 12 -1.45 5.59 -4.01
N VAL A 13 -0.52 5.03 -3.23
CA VAL A 13 0.77 4.54 -3.75
C VAL A 13 0.83 3.03 -3.62
N VAL A 14 1.33 2.37 -4.67
CA VAL A 14 1.41 0.91 -4.77
C VAL A 14 2.82 0.53 -5.21
N GLY A 15 3.45 -0.42 -4.52
CA GLY A 15 4.77 -0.91 -4.88
C GLY A 15 4.97 -2.38 -4.51
N ASP A 16 5.73 -3.10 -5.32
CA ASP A 16 6.26 -4.40 -4.93
C ASP A 16 7.34 -4.24 -3.86
N MET A 17 7.41 -5.24 -2.98
CA MET A 17 8.28 -5.19 -1.83
C MET A 17 8.81 -6.58 -1.47
N TYR A 18 10.09 -6.63 -1.12
CA TYR A 18 10.73 -7.72 -0.39
C TYR A 18 11.07 -7.22 1.01
N PHE A 19 10.75 -8.03 2.03
CA PHE A 19 10.83 -7.64 3.42
C PHE A 19 11.47 -8.75 4.28
N VAL A 20 12.40 -8.35 5.15
CA VAL A 20 12.94 -9.21 6.22
C VAL A 20 12.75 -8.47 7.52
N ASP A 21 11.92 -9.03 8.38
CA ASP A 21 11.69 -8.52 9.73
C ASP A 21 12.87 -8.93 10.64
N PRO A 22 13.62 -7.98 11.24
CA PRO A 22 14.67 -8.32 12.19
C PRO A 22 14.13 -8.85 13.52
N SER A 23 12.83 -8.74 13.78
CA SER A 23 12.18 -9.18 15.02
C SER A 23 10.82 -9.80 14.72
N PRO A 24 10.81 -10.93 13.99
CA PRO A 24 9.59 -11.53 13.48
C PRO A 24 8.69 -12.02 14.61
N MET A 25 7.38 -11.92 14.41
CA MET A 25 6.42 -12.62 15.25
C MET A 25 6.56 -14.14 15.06
N THR A 26 6.17 -14.92 16.07
CA THR A 26 6.11 -16.39 15.94
C THR A 26 5.31 -16.79 14.71
N GLY A 27 5.92 -17.64 13.88
CA GLY A 27 5.36 -18.11 12.64
C GLY A 27 5.52 -17.13 11.47
N GLN A 28 6.24 -16.01 11.58
CA GLN A 28 6.57 -15.04 10.51
C GLN A 28 8.09 -14.85 10.32
N GLU A 29 8.89 -15.88 10.63
CA GLU A 29 10.35 -15.81 10.63
C GLU A 29 10.98 -15.78 9.23
N THR A 30 10.23 -16.25 8.23
CA THR A 30 10.65 -16.26 6.84
C THR A 30 10.55 -14.88 6.23
N PRO A 31 11.44 -14.49 5.30
CA PRO A 31 11.24 -13.30 4.49
C PRO A 31 9.86 -13.29 3.82
N GLU A 32 9.37 -12.09 3.55
CA GLU A 32 8.08 -11.84 2.94
C GLU A 32 8.28 -11.13 1.60
N ARG A 33 7.41 -11.41 0.62
CA ARG A 33 7.36 -10.63 -0.61
C ARG A 33 5.93 -10.46 -1.11
N GLY A 34 5.68 -9.39 -1.84
CA GLY A 34 4.38 -9.13 -2.45
C GLY A 34 4.20 -7.66 -2.80
N VAL A 35 3.00 -7.14 -2.59
CA VAL A 35 2.64 -5.76 -2.95
C VAL A 35 2.11 -5.01 -1.75
N ARG A 36 2.64 -3.81 -1.54
CA ARG A 36 2.19 -2.84 -0.56
C ARG A 36 1.36 -1.77 -1.24
N LEU A 37 0.24 -1.42 -0.62
CA LEU A 37 -0.59 -0.27 -0.96
C LEU A 37 -0.67 0.65 0.25
N GLU A 38 -0.50 1.95 0.05
CA GLU A 38 -0.77 2.96 1.06
C GLU A 38 -1.72 4.02 0.52
N LEU A 39 -2.69 4.39 1.36
CA LEU A 39 -3.48 5.59 1.21
C LEU A 39 -2.77 6.72 1.98
N ARG A 40 -2.55 7.85 1.30
CA ARG A 40 -1.82 8.99 1.84
C ARG A 40 -2.56 10.29 1.54
N LEU A 41 -2.37 11.30 2.39
CA LEU A 41 -2.66 12.67 2.01
C LEU A 41 -1.63 13.19 1.00
N VAL A 42 -2.07 14.10 0.16
CA VAL A 42 -1.30 14.68 -0.94
C VAL A 42 -1.22 16.19 -0.77
N ASP A 43 0.01 16.70 -0.76
CA ASP A 43 0.29 18.11 -0.76
C ASP A 43 0.64 18.57 -2.17
N ARG A 44 -0.13 19.53 -2.69
CA ARG A 44 0.18 20.27 -3.91
C ARG A 44 0.83 21.59 -3.52
N ALA A 45 2.09 21.77 -3.89
CA ALA A 45 2.81 23.00 -3.59
C ALA A 45 2.37 24.19 -4.47
N ASP A 46 2.81 25.39 -4.12
CA ASP A 46 2.71 26.54 -5.01
C ASP A 46 3.54 26.34 -6.29
N PRO A 47 3.09 26.85 -7.46
CA PRO A 47 3.86 26.82 -8.69
C PRO A 47 5.26 27.41 -8.51
N GLN A 48 6.27 26.68 -9.00
CA GLN A 48 7.67 27.07 -8.84
C GLN A 48 8.15 27.83 -10.08
N GLY A 49 8.04 29.16 -10.07
CA GLY A 49 8.57 30.02 -11.13
C GLY A 49 7.52 30.45 -12.15
N SER A 50 7.80 30.26 -13.44
CA SER A 50 6.92 30.77 -14.51
C SER A 50 5.59 30.01 -14.62
N ILE A 51 4.64 30.54 -15.38
CA ILE A 51 3.34 29.89 -15.65
C ILE A 51 3.46 28.51 -16.32
N TYR A 52 4.60 28.18 -16.92
CA TYR A 52 4.86 26.89 -17.59
C TYR A 52 5.57 25.88 -16.68
N ALA A 53 5.91 26.29 -15.45
CA ALA A 53 6.62 25.42 -14.53
C ALA A 53 5.68 24.32 -13.99
N GLY A 54 6.24 23.13 -13.80
CA GLY A 54 5.57 22.06 -13.10
C GLY A 54 5.28 22.42 -11.65
N ILE A 55 4.26 21.79 -11.07
CA ILE A 55 3.90 21.94 -9.67
C ILE A 55 4.39 20.69 -8.92
N PRO A 56 5.21 20.84 -7.87
CA PRO A 56 5.55 19.71 -7.01
C PRO A 56 4.30 19.12 -6.34
N ILE A 57 4.15 17.80 -6.43
CA ILE A 57 3.08 17.01 -5.81
C ILE A 57 3.75 15.99 -4.90
N THR A 58 3.38 15.97 -3.62
CA THR A 58 4.00 15.10 -2.61
C THR A 58 2.95 14.22 -1.95
N PHE A 59 3.15 12.90 -1.99
CA PHE A 59 2.34 11.96 -1.21
C PHE A 59 2.94 11.85 0.19
N THR A 60 2.41 12.65 1.12
CA THR A 60 2.96 12.83 2.46
C THR A 60 2.38 11.82 3.44
N ARG A 61 1.44 12.23 4.29
CA ARG A 61 1.02 11.49 5.48
C ARG A 61 0.30 10.18 5.13
N PRO A 62 0.86 8.99 5.42
CA PRO A 62 0.13 7.74 5.30
C PRO A 62 -0.96 7.63 6.36
N VAL A 63 -2.13 7.15 5.95
CA VAL A 63 -3.30 7.00 6.84
C VAL A 63 -3.78 5.56 6.93
N TRP A 64 -3.54 4.78 5.88
CA TRP A 64 -3.89 3.36 5.82
C TRP A 64 -2.91 2.61 4.93
N ARG A 65 -2.55 1.39 5.32
CA ARG A 65 -1.67 0.52 4.55
C ARG A 65 -2.23 -0.89 4.46
N VAL A 66 -2.05 -1.53 3.31
CA VAL A 66 -2.31 -2.95 3.08
C VAL A 66 -1.05 -3.59 2.54
N ASP A 67 -0.65 -4.67 3.18
CA ASP A 67 0.48 -5.50 2.79
C ASP A 67 -0.07 -6.83 2.29
N LEU A 68 -0.11 -7.00 0.97
CA LEU A 68 -0.50 -8.26 0.32
C LEU A 68 0.74 -9.10 0.09
N PHE A 69 1.24 -9.69 1.17
CA PHE A 69 2.49 -10.45 1.19
C PHE A 69 2.26 -11.95 1.39
N GLY A 70 3.24 -12.72 0.95
CA GLY A 70 3.40 -14.13 1.29
C GLY A 70 4.82 -14.44 1.75
N SER A 71 4.96 -15.55 2.47
CA SER A 71 6.27 -16.12 2.79
C SER A 71 7.03 -16.46 1.51
N THR A 72 8.35 -16.24 1.50
CA THR A 72 9.20 -16.70 0.41
C THR A 72 9.41 -18.21 0.36
N GLU A 73 8.97 -18.94 1.39
CA GLU A 73 9.01 -20.41 1.43
C GLU A 73 7.67 -21.05 1.01
N SER A 74 6.61 -20.26 0.92
CA SER A 74 5.30 -20.69 0.41
C SER A 74 5.31 -20.75 -1.12
N PRO A 75 4.39 -21.52 -1.75
CA PRO A 75 4.26 -21.54 -3.21
C PRO A 75 4.10 -20.11 -3.76
N PRO A 76 4.76 -19.76 -4.88
CA PRO A 76 4.68 -18.41 -5.45
C PRO A 76 3.23 -17.95 -5.68
N GLY A 77 2.92 -16.73 -5.25
CA GLY A 77 1.58 -16.15 -5.33
C GLY A 77 0.67 -16.47 -4.12
N THR A 78 1.14 -17.29 -3.18
CA THR A 78 0.49 -17.41 -1.86
C THR A 78 0.59 -16.08 -1.11
N LEU A 79 -0.50 -15.63 -0.48
CA LEU A 79 -0.57 -14.36 0.26
C LEU A 79 -0.89 -14.60 1.75
N ASP A 80 -0.21 -15.59 2.34
CA ASP A 80 -0.40 -16.07 3.72
C ASP A 80 0.10 -15.10 4.81
N ARG A 81 0.64 -13.95 4.41
CA ARG A 81 1.04 -12.84 5.30
C ARG A 81 0.19 -11.59 5.08
N ALA A 82 -0.91 -11.68 4.33
CA ALA A 82 -1.74 -10.52 4.05
C ALA A 82 -2.28 -9.88 5.34
N HIS A 83 -2.02 -8.60 5.52
CA HIS A 83 -2.47 -7.81 6.66
C HIS A 83 -2.66 -6.35 6.27
N HIS A 84 -3.25 -5.57 7.17
CA HIS A 84 -3.36 -4.13 7.00
C HIS A 84 -2.97 -3.38 8.28
N HIS A 85 -2.66 -2.11 8.12
CA HIS A 85 -2.42 -1.17 9.21
C HIS A 85 -3.51 -0.10 9.15
N PRO A 86 -4.53 -0.17 10.02
CA PRO A 86 -5.68 0.72 9.98
C PRO A 86 -5.34 2.15 10.40
N ARG A 87 -4.21 2.37 11.07
CA ARG A 87 -3.79 3.66 11.62
C ARG A 87 -2.27 3.80 11.58
N PHE A 88 -1.82 5.04 11.59
CA PHE A 88 -0.42 5.44 11.62
C PHE A 88 -0.17 6.44 12.76
N ASP A 89 1.06 6.44 13.27
CA ASP A 89 1.63 7.52 14.09
C ASP A 89 2.72 8.22 13.27
N GLY A 90 2.37 9.36 12.68
CA GLY A 90 3.21 10.02 11.69
C GLY A 90 3.47 9.12 10.48
N TRP A 91 4.71 8.66 10.31
CA TRP A 91 5.12 7.75 9.25
C TRP A 91 5.15 6.28 9.67
N GLU A 92 5.00 6.00 10.97
CA GLU A 92 5.10 4.66 11.50
C GLU A 92 3.73 3.97 11.47
N PRO A 93 3.62 2.78 10.85
CA PRO A 93 2.39 2.02 10.88
C PRO A 93 2.10 1.52 12.30
N GLY A 94 0.81 1.40 12.65
CA GLY A 94 0.39 0.66 13.84
C GLY A 94 0.73 -0.84 13.76
N ARG A 95 0.17 -1.64 14.67
CA ARG A 95 0.35 -3.10 14.65
C ARG A 95 -0.20 -3.73 13.37
N ARG A 96 0.29 -4.92 13.00
CA ARG A 96 -0.29 -5.71 11.90
C ARG A 96 -1.70 -6.17 12.30
N HIS A 97 -2.69 -5.94 11.45
CA HIS A 97 -4.04 -6.49 11.61
C HIS A 97 -4.30 -7.58 10.58
N PHE A 98 -4.41 -8.81 11.08
CA PHE A 98 -4.86 -9.97 10.31
C PHE A 98 -6.36 -10.14 10.54
N VAL A 99 -7.15 -10.05 9.47
CA VAL A 99 -8.59 -10.28 9.52
C VAL A 99 -8.97 -11.46 8.63
N PRO A 100 -9.90 -12.33 9.05
CA PRO A 100 -10.21 -13.57 8.33
C PRO A 100 -10.53 -13.36 6.84
N GLU A 101 -11.24 -12.28 6.52
CA GLU A 101 -11.66 -11.95 5.15
C GLU A 101 -10.48 -11.58 4.26
N LEU A 102 -9.51 -10.83 4.81
CA LEU A 102 -8.26 -10.48 4.13
C LEU A 102 -7.40 -11.71 3.90
N SER A 103 -7.30 -12.61 4.88
CA SER A 103 -6.56 -13.86 4.70
C SER A 103 -7.21 -14.83 3.70
N ALA A 104 -8.55 -14.80 3.59
CA ALA A 104 -9.29 -15.69 2.69
C ALA A 104 -9.24 -15.25 1.23
N ASP A 105 -9.43 -13.96 0.95
CA ASP A 105 -9.35 -13.39 -0.41
C ASP A 105 -8.78 -11.96 -0.37
N PRO A 106 -7.44 -11.82 -0.36
CA PRO A 106 -6.80 -10.53 -0.13
C PRO A 106 -7.11 -9.46 -1.18
N VAL A 107 -7.25 -9.86 -2.44
CA VAL A 107 -7.49 -8.93 -3.55
C VAL A 107 -8.95 -8.48 -3.57
N SER A 108 -9.90 -9.39 -3.35
CA SER A 108 -11.32 -9.01 -3.25
C SER A 108 -11.59 -8.18 -2.00
N TRP A 109 -10.91 -8.49 -0.88
CA TRP A 109 -10.98 -7.68 0.33
C TRP A 109 -10.50 -6.24 0.08
N LEU A 110 -9.35 -6.08 -0.58
CA LEU A 110 -8.82 -4.75 -0.94
C LEU A 110 -9.82 -3.99 -1.81
N ALA A 111 -10.40 -4.64 -2.82
CA ALA A 111 -11.41 -4.02 -3.68
C ALA A 111 -12.63 -3.53 -2.87
N GLY A 112 -13.09 -4.32 -1.90
CA GLY A 112 -14.17 -3.93 -1.00
C GLY A 112 -13.83 -2.71 -0.14
N GLN A 113 -12.60 -2.62 0.36
CA GLN A 113 -12.16 -1.44 1.13
C GLN A 113 -12.08 -0.18 0.26
N LEU A 114 -11.55 -0.29 -0.96
CA LEU A 114 -11.42 0.87 -1.87
C LEU A 114 -12.77 1.34 -2.43
N ALA A 115 -13.79 0.48 -2.45
CA ALA A 115 -15.15 0.86 -2.84
C ALA A 115 -15.88 1.73 -1.80
N ASP A 116 -15.41 1.72 -0.54
CA ASP A 116 -15.91 2.58 0.55
C ASP A 116 -14.75 3.32 1.25
N PRO A 117 -14.18 4.34 0.59
CA PRO A 117 -13.04 5.07 1.14
C PRO A 117 -13.41 5.87 2.39
N ALA A 118 -14.67 6.25 2.57
CA ALA A 118 -15.14 6.96 3.76
C ALA A 118 -14.96 6.10 5.02
N ALA A 119 -15.39 4.82 4.97
CA ALA A 119 -15.21 3.89 6.09
C ALA A 119 -13.72 3.62 6.41
N VAL A 120 -12.86 3.60 5.38
CA VAL A 120 -11.40 3.46 5.57
C VAL A 120 -10.83 4.66 6.32
N LEU A 121 -11.20 5.88 5.92
CA LEU A 121 -10.70 7.13 6.51
C LEU A 121 -11.24 7.36 7.92
N GLU A 122 -12.52 7.05 8.18
CA GLU A 122 -13.09 7.08 9.52
C GLU A 122 -12.32 6.16 10.47
N ARG A 123 -12.04 4.91 10.03
CA ARG A 123 -11.25 3.95 10.80
C ARG A 123 -9.82 4.43 11.06
N ALA A 124 -9.24 5.12 10.07
CA ALA A 124 -7.92 5.75 10.16
C ALA A 124 -7.88 6.99 11.07
N GLY A 125 -9.04 7.55 11.43
CA GLY A 125 -9.15 8.76 12.24
C GLY A 125 -8.76 10.02 11.48
N VAL A 126 -8.96 10.04 10.16
CA VAL A 126 -8.77 11.23 9.33
C VAL A 126 -9.98 12.14 9.48
N ASP A 127 -9.76 13.45 9.65
CA ASP A 127 -10.85 14.41 9.76
C ASP A 127 -11.56 14.55 8.40
N ALA A 128 -12.89 14.68 8.41
CA ALA A 128 -13.65 14.93 7.21
C ALA A 128 -13.24 16.25 6.52
N SER A 129 -12.65 17.21 7.25
CA SER A 129 -12.10 18.43 6.65
C SER A 129 -10.77 18.23 5.92
N ASP A 130 -10.08 17.11 6.13
CA ASP A 130 -8.79 16.82 5.49
C ASP A 130 -8.95 16.24 4.08
N VAL A 131 -10.17 15.87 3.67
CA VAL A 131 -10.47 15.22 2.39
C VAL A 131 -11.72 15.81 1.73
N THR A 132 -11.80 15.80 0.41
CA THR A 132 -12.97 16.31 -0.31
C THR A 132 -13.93 15.19 -0.71
N GLU A 133 -15.20 15.52 -0.98
CA GLU A 133 -16.15 14.56 -1.55
C GLU A 133 -15.69 14.04 -2.93
N ALA A 134 -14.96 14.88 -3.67
CA ALA A 134 -14.36 14.51 -4.95
C ALA A 134 -13.24 13.48 -4.77
N ASP A 135 -12.44 13.55 -3.71
CA ASP A 135 -11.46 12.52 -3.36
C ASP A 135 -12.13 11.17 -3.12
N LEU A 136 -13.21 11.13 -2.33
CA LEU A 136 -13.94 9.90 -2.01
C LEU A 136 -14.56 9.28 -3.27
N THR A 137 -15.24 10.11 -4.06
CA THR A 137 -15.90 9.68 -5.30
C THR A 137 -14.88 9.20 -6.32
N GLY A 138 -13.79 9.96 -6.49
CA GLY A 138 -12.69 9.63 -7.39
C GLY A 138 -12.01 8.31 -7.01
N LEU A 139 -11.68 8.13 -5.72
CA LEU A 139 -11.05 6.91 -5.23
C LEU A 139 -11.95 5.69 -5.46
N ALA A 140 -13.23 5.77 -5.10
CA ALA A 140 -14.17 4.67 -5.32
C ALA A 140 -14.34 4.33 -6.81
N ALA A 141 -14.39 5.35 -7.69
CA ALA A 141 -14.49 5.15 -9.13
C ALA A 141 -13.22 4.54 -9.75
N THR A 142 -12.03 4.92 -9.25
CA THR A 142 -10.72 4.42 -9.72
C THR A 142 -10.30 3.11 -9.06
N ALA A 143 -11.02 2.65 -8.01
CA ALA A 143 -10.71 1.42 -7.30
C ALA A 143 -10.47 0.19 -8.20
N PRO A 144 -11.26 -0.08 -9.27
CA PRO A 144 -11.01 -1.19 -10.17
C PRO A 144 -9.62 -1.13 -10.86
N GLU A 145 -9.16 0.07 -11.21
CA GLU A 145 -7.86 0.28 -11.87
C GLU A 145 -6.69 0.11 -10.88
N ILE A 146 -6.85 0.61 -9.65
CA ILE A 146 -5.88 0.39 -8.57
C ILE A 146 -5.74 -1.11 -8.30
N VAL A 147 -6.85 -1.83 -8.17
CA VAL A 147 -6.86 -3.29 -7.95
C VAL A 147 -6.22 -4.02 -9.13
N ALA A 148 -6.53 -3.64 -10.38
CA ALA A 148 -5.88 -4.22 -11.55
C ALA A 148 -4.36 -4.00 -11.55
N THR A 149 -3.91 -2.83 -11.08
CA THR A 149 -2.48 -2.53 -10.92
C THR A 149 -1.82 -3.39 -9.85
N VAL A 150 -2.46 -3.55 -8.70
CA VAL A 150 -2.01 -4.48 -7.64
C VAL A 150 -1.91 -5.90 -8.17
N LYS A 151 -2.93 -6.40 -8.88
CA LYS A 151 -2.92 -7.76 -9.47
C LYS A 151 -1.75 -7.96 -10.43
N ARG A 152 -1.52 -7.00 -11.33
CA ARG A 152 -0.38 -7.05 -12.26
C ARG A 152 0.97 -7.05 -11.54
N MET A 153 1.12 -6.28 -10.46
CA MET A 153 2.34 -6.32 -9.66
C MET A 153 2.49 -7.66 -8.94
N LEU A 154 1.42 -8.21 -8.37
CA LEU A 154 1.42 -9.54 -7.74
C LEU A 154 1.78 -10.65 -8.75
N ASP A 155 1.28 -10.57 -9.98
CA ASP A 155 1.66 -11.48 -11.07
C ASP A 155 3.17 -11.39 -11.34
N GLY A 156 3.73 -10.17 -11.43
CA GLY A 156 5.17 -9.96 -11.59
C GLY A 156 6.01 -10.48 -10.40
N VAL A 157 5.51 -10.36 -9.16
CA VAL A 157 6.17 -10.94 -7.98
C VAL A 157 6.15 -12.48 -8.04
N ARG A 158 4.99 -13.07 -8.41
CA ARG A 158 4.84 -14.52 -8.58
C ARG A 158 5.80 -15.06 -9.64
N GLU A 159 6.00 -14.31 -10.72
CA GLU A 159 6.91 -14.65 -11.82
C GLU A 159 8.39 -14.36 -11.51
N GLY A 160 8.69 -13.78 -10.34
CA GLY A 160 10.06 -13.45 -9.92
C GLY A 160 10.66 -12.23 -10.64
N GLN A 161 9.83 -11.43 -11.32
CA GLN A 161 10.24 -10.22 -12.04
C GLN A 161 10.27 -8.98 -11.14
N LEU A 162 9.48 -9.00 -10.06
CA LEU A 162 9.35 -7.93 -9.07
C LEU A 162 9.67 -8.44 -7.67
N ALA A 163 9.90 -7.51 -6.73
CA ALA A 163 10.32 -7.77 -5.36
C ALA A 163 11.55 -8.72 -5.27
N PRO A 164 12.67 -8.37 -5.94
CA PRO A 164 13.86 -9.21 -5.89
C PRO A 164 14.40 -9.29 -4.46
N SER A 165 14.88 -10.47 -4.07
CA SER A 165 15.64 -10.60 -2.83
C SER A 165 16.96 -9.81 -2.94
N PRO A 166 17.50 -9.32 -1.82
CA PRO A 166 18.87 -8.81 -1.78
C PRO A 166 19.88 -9.84 -2.34
N PRO A 167 21.01 -9.39 -2.91
CA PRO A 167 22.01 -10.28 -3.50
C PRO A 167 22.72 -11.16 -2.46
N GLU A 168 22.72 -10.75 -1.20
CA GLU A 168 23.29 -11.49 -0.07
C GLU A 168 22.25 -11.58 1.06
N PRO A 169 22.28 -12.64 1.90
CA PRO A 169 21.43 -12.73 3.08
C PRO A 169 21.70 -11.57 4.05
N VAL A 170 20.63 -10.93 4.52
CA VAL A 170 20.69 -9.79 5.45
C VAL A 170 19.77 -10.00 6.64
N ALA A 171 20.13 -9.43 7.79
CA ALA A 171 19.33 -9.51 9.02
C ALA A 171 18.05 -8.66 8.97
N ALA A 172 18.01 -7.66 8.08
CA ALA A 172 16.85 -6.82 7.84
C ALA A 172 16.87 -6.34 6.38
N ALA A 173 15.70 -6.27 5.76
CA ALA A 173 15.56 -5.76 4.40
C ALA A 173 14.21 -5.09 4.23
N ARG A 174 14.22 -3.97 3.50
CA ARG A 174 13.06 -3.39 2.85
C ARG A 174 13.49 -2.95 1.46
N THR A 175 13.22 -3.80 0.47
CA THR A 175 13.59 -3.55 -0.92
C THR A 175 12.32 -3.27 -1.71
N GLY A 176 12.27 -2.10 -2.33
CA GLY A 176 11.08 -1.58 -2.99
C GLY A 176 11.01 -0.05 -2.84
N TRP A 177 9.94 0.56 -3.36
CA TRP A 177 9.70 1.99 -3.19
C TRP A 177 9.02 2.34 -1.86
N LEU A 178 8.40 1.36 -1.20
CA LEU A 178 7.57 1.51 0.01
C LEU A 178 8.08 0.61 1.16
#